data_AF-A0A2V5WUN2-F1
#
_entry.id   AF-A0A2V5WUN2-F1
#
_cell.length_a   1.000
_cell.length_b   1.000
_cell.length_c   1.000
_cell.angle_alpha   90.00
_cell.angle_beta   90.00
_cell.angle_gamma   90.00
#
_symmetry.space_group_name_H-M   'P 1'
#
loop_
_entity.id
_entity.type
_entity.pdbx_description
1 polymer ?
#
loop_
_entity_poly.entity_id
_entity_poly.type
_entity_poly.pdbx_seq_one_letter_code
_entity_poly.pdbx_strand_id
1 'polypeptide(L)'
;MSGSVGVASINQAWSDTMKTKAAMKAQRRFVNQLAWATTALLTSALWAIAAALPDTVEQNFAEVGEAVARLLQSGDTAGFAKELAPSIADWRAAISTNRVTKGNNPLGPDFQKSLDQQGHNLEASAKRLLAKAAELKLDFARAQITAKPKPLRVLGSARYLDVQEENETLPSAQELEFVLTVEPTARAKEPERLRGEYTLKLHTLLHFPGGWRCAEGARWVAFPSGVADEKTQRELAIAGRAAAYQGITQADDPALARFGEGLVRFVRTRDLKVFEDEALLSLDAANEDRIELLEAARRVTEQMDRFGLDFADAAVHVKNVAFQSLFPRAGQGEIEGVEGNQLTVSFAVQSSRKSKTGASLSGDYALSATEAVRKDNRWRLTGKIQWAQFPAGVLDEKAAAELAFENYVAEHGALPPGATAPDIQFVRVDNQQRMRLADLRGKVVVLDFWAVNCGACQQSLQEMQKYHEQHPAWKDRVEVVPISIDDSLKAARDHLTKHGWTNTFNVWAGSGGWQSAPAKAFRVTGIPICYVIDSRGVIAEAGLTPLLDTPEIVNGLLK
;
A
#
# COMPACT_ATOMS: atom_id res chain seq x y z
N MET A 1 50.92 -36.86 16.45
CA MET A 1 51.54 -35.53 16.43
C MET A 1 50.58 -34.57 15.77
N SER A 2 50.24 -33.53 16.51
CA SER A 2 49.41 -32.38 16.14
C SER A 2 49.90 -31.63 14.91
N GLY A 3 48.99 -30.99 14.17
CA GLY A 3 49.35 -30.04 13.11
C GLY A 3 48.11 -29.30 12.59
N SER A 4 47.76 -28.22 13.26
CA SER A 4 46.67 -27.30 12.96
C SER A 4 46.84 -26.57 11.62
N VAL A 5 45.94 -26.81 10.66
CA VAL A 5 45.72 -25.92 9.52
C VAL A 5 44.20 -25.79 9.36
N GLY A 6 43.62 -24.68 9.83
CA GLY A 6 42.17 -24.48 9.75
C GLY A 6 41.60 -23.23 10.41
N VAL A 7 42.39 -22.51 11.22
CA VAL A 7 41.92 -21.28 11.90
C VAL A 7 42.49 -20.00 11.28
N ALA A 8 43.58 -20.09 10.50
CA ALA A 8 44.24 -18.92 9.91
C ALA A 8 43.49 -18.34 8.70
N SER A 9 42.85 -19.16 7.85
CA SER A 9 42.17 -18.66 6.63
C SER A 9 40.83 -17.97 6.92
N ILE A 10 40.12 -18.38 7.98
CA ILE A 10 38.84 -17.78 8.38
C ILE A 10 39.07 -16.44 9.08
N ASN A 11 40.10 -16.32 9.92
CA ASN A 11 40.46 -15.04 10.55
C ASN A 11 40.97 -14.00 9.54
N GLN A 12 41.60 -14.45 8.44
CA GLN A 12 42.04 -13.57 7.37
C GLN A 12 40.84 -13.07 6.53
N ALA A 13 39.87 -13.93 6.23
CA ALA A 13 38.61 -13.54 5.60
C ALA A 13 37.79 -12.56 6.47
N TRP A 14 37.75 -12.75 7.79
CA TRP A 14 37.09 -11.83 8.73
C TRP A 14 37.85 -10.50 8.89
N SER A 15 39.18 -10.51 8.88
CA SER A 15 40.01 -9.29 8.88
C SER A 15 39.83 -8.47 7.61
N ASP A 16 39.76 -9.12 6.45
CA ASP A 16 39.54 -8.47 5.16
C ASP A 16 38.10 -7.98 5.00
N THR A 17 37.12 -8.65 5.61
CA THR A 17 35.72 -8.18 5.75
C THR A 17 35.61 -6.95 6.68
N MET A 18 36.46 -6.86 7.71
CA MET A 18 36.52 -5.70 8.61
C MET A 18 37.23 -4.50 7.97
N LYS A 19 38.29 -4.73 7.19
CA LYS A 19 38.97 -3.69 6.39
C LYS A 19 38.08 -3.14 5.28
N THR A 20 37.27 -3.98 4.63
CA THR A 20 36.24 -3.54 3.66
C THR A 20 35.09 -2.79 4.32
N LYS A 21 34.67 -3.15 5.55
CA LYS A 21 33.70 -2.34 6.32
C LYS A 21 34.25 -0.97 6.73
N ALA A 22 35.55 -0.87 7.06
CA ALA A 22 36.19 0.41 7.35
C ALA A 22 36.36 1.28 6.08
N ALA A 23 36.71 0.67 4.94
CA ALA A 23 36.77 1.34 3.64
C ALA A 23 35.38 1.79 3.16
N MET A 24 34.33 0.97 3.33
CA MET A 24 32.93 1.36 3.05
C MET A 24 32.46 2.49 3.97
N LYS A 25 32.92 2.56 5.23
CA LYS A 25 32.57 3.66 6.14
C LYS A 25 33.27 4.98 5.77
N ALA A 26 34.49 4.91 5.25
CA ALA A 26 35.22 6.06 4.70
C ALA A 26 34.63 6.51 3.35
N GLN A 27 34.27 5.56 2.48
CA GLN A 27 33.61 5.81 1.20
C GLN A 27 32.20 6.37 1.38
N ARG A 28 31.44 5.92 2.39
CA ARG A 28 30.13 6.49 2.75
C ARG A 28 30.23 7.90 3.34
N ARG A 29 31.33 8.24 4.02
CA ARG A 29 31.63 9.62 4.45
C ARG A 29 32.02 10.52 3.29
N PHE A 30 32.79 10.02 2.32
CA PHE A 30 33.18 10.75 1.11
C PHE A 30 32.00 10.93 0.14
N VAL A 31 31.16 9.90 -0.02
CA VAL A 31 29.90 9.95 -0.79
C VAL A 31 28.88 10.86 -0.11
N ASN A 32 28.78 10.91 1.23
CA ASN A 32 27.92 11.87 1.91
C ASN A 32 28.43 13.32 1.81
N GLN A 33 29.74 13.54 1.71
CA GLN A 33 30.30 14.87 1.45
C GLN A 33 30.18 15.30 -0.02
N LEU A 34 30.32 14.38 -0.98
CA LEU A 34 30.00 14.64 -2.39
C LEU A 34 28.49 14.83 -2.60
N ALA A 35 27.63 14.06 -1.92
CA ALA A 35 26.18 14.21 -1.94
C ALA A 35 25.77 15.58 -1.39
N TRP A 36 26.44 16.10 -0.37
CA TRP A 36 26.21 17.48 0.09
C TRP A 36 26.63 18.54 -0.95
N ALA A 37 27.74 18.31 -1.66
CA ALA A 37 28.22 19.25 -2.69
C ALA A 37 27.40 19.18 -4.01
N THR A 38 26.87 18.01 -4.38
CA THR A 38 25.95 17.86 -5.52
C THR A 38 24.53 18.27 -5.17
N THR A 39 24.09 18.12 -3.91
CA THR A 39 22.82 18.70 -3.45
C THR A 39 22.88 20.23 -3.44
N ALA A 40 24.02 20.84 -3.15
CA ALA A 40 24.19 22.31 -3.18
C ALA A 40 24.31 22.91 -4.60
N LEU A 41 24.67 22.11 -5.62
CA LEU A 41 24.72 22.53 -7.03
C LEU A 41 23.46 22.11 -7.82
N LEU A 42 22.76 21.05 -7.41
CA LEU A 42 21.45 20.70 -7.92
C LEU A 42 20.34 21.59 -7.31
N THR A 43 20.51 22.15 -6.11
CA THR A 43 19.59 23.17 -5.59
C THR A 43 19.68 24.52 -6.30
N SER A 44 20.79 24.83 -6.99
CA SER A 44 20.91 26.05 -7.80
C SER A 44 20.52 25.84 -9.27
N ALA A 45 20.66 24.62 -9.81
CA ALA A 45 20.19 24.29 -11.17
C ALA A 45 18.72 23.84 -11.23
N LEU A 46 18.16 23.25 -10.15
CA LEU A 46 16.71 23.05 -9.99
C LEU A 46 15.97 24.34 -9.59
N TRP A 47 16.71 25.40 -9.24
CA TRP A 47 16.15 26.74 -9.05
C TRP A 47 15.86 27.47 -10.38
N ALA A 48 16.38 26.97 -11.50
CA ALA A 48 16.23 27.58 -12.82
C ALA A 48 15.26 26.85 -13.77
N ILE A 49 14.68 25.72 -13.34
CA ILE A 49 13.50 25.09 -13.97
C ILE A 49 12.40 24.89 -12.91
N ALA A 50 12.29 25.83 -11.96
CA ALA A 50 10.99 26.28 -11.53
C ALA A 50 10.42 27.11 -12.70
N ALA A 51 9.96 26.42 -13.74
CA ALA A 51 9.10 27.05 -14.73
C ALA A 51 7.95 27.66 -13.94
N ALA A 52 7.85 28.98 -14.01
CA ALA A 52 6.89 29.80 -13.31
C ALA A 52 5.52 29.10 -13.28
N LEU A 53 5.15 28.59 -12.10
CA LEU A 53 3.75 28.44 -11.78
C LEU A 53 3.12 29.81 -12.00
N PRO A 54 1.96 29.93 -12.66
CA PRO A 54 1.25 31.20 -12.65
C PRO A 54 1.07 31.60 -11.18
N ASP A 55 1.54 32.79 -10.82
CA ASP A 55 1.47 33.45 -9.51
C ASP A 55 0.02 33.69 -9.00
N THR A 56 -0.97 32.90 -9.46
CA THR A 56 -2.39 33.26 -9.40
C THR A 56 -3.33 32.09 -9.10
N VAL A 57 -2.89 30.96 -8.53
CA VAL A 57 -3.85 30.09 -7.84
C VAL A 57 -4.10 30.69 -6.47
N GLU A 58 -5.16 31.49 -6.37
CA GLU A 58 -5.60 32.05 -5.09
C GLU A 58 -5.88 30.88 -4.14
N GLN A 59 -5.11 30.74 -3.05
CA GLN A 59 -5.40 29.80 -1.95
C GLN A 59 -6.62 30.27 -1.14
N ASN A 60 -7.68 30.68 -1.83
CA ASN A 60 -8.91 31.16 -1.26
C ASN A 60 -9.84 29.96 -1.05
N PHE A 61 -9.81 29.43 0.17
CA PHE A 61 -10.69 28.35 0.60
C PHE A 61 -11.91 28.86 1.39
N ALA A 62 -12.26 30.14 1.25
CA ALA A 62 -13.36 30.74 2.01
C ALA A 62 -14.70 30.03 1.73
N GLU A 63 -15.03 29.80 0.46
CA GLU A 63 -16.26 29.09 0.06
C GLU A 63 -16.34 27.68 0.66
N VAL A 64 -15.22 26.95 0.67
CA VAL A 64 -15.12 25.62 1.29
C VAL A 64 -15.35 25.71 2.80
N GLY A 65 -14.75 26.70 3.47
CA GLY A 65 -14.95 26.94 4.89
C GLY A 65 -16.40 27.31 5.23
N GLU A 66 -17.04 28.12 4.40
CA GLU A 66 -18.46 28.46 4.56
C GLU A 66 -19.38 27.26 4.35
N ALA A 67 -19.09 26.40 3.37
CA ALA A 67 -19.83 25.15 3.15
C ALA A 67 -19.75 24.24 4.38
N VAL A 68 -18.57 24.12 5.00
CA VAL A 68 -18.38 23.39 6.26
C VAL A 68 -19.19 24.01 7.40
N ALA A 69 -19.16 25.33 7.55
CA ALA A 69 -19.94 26.02 8.58
C ALA A 69 -21.46 25.81 8.39
N ARG A 70 -21.94 25.93 7.14
CA ARG A 70 -23.34 25.65 6.77
C ARG A 70 -23.73 24.22 7.09
N LEU A 71 -22.90 23.23 6.72
CA LEU A 71 -23.13 21.82 7.03
C LEU A 71 -23.36 21.61 8.52
N LEU A 72 -22.48 22.15 9.37
CA LEU A 72 -22.58 22.02 10.82
C LEU A 72 -23.87 22.66 11.36
N GLN A 73 -24.24 23.84 10.86
CA GLN A 73 -25.42 24.58 11.33
C GLN A 73 -26.75 23.97 10.85
N SER A 74 -26.83 23.52 9.60
CA SER A 74 -28.08 23.05 9.00
C SER A 74 -28.28 21.54 9.11
N GLY A 75 -27.20 20.77 9.21
CA GLY A 75 -27.21 19.32 9.05
C GLY A 75 -27.48 18.84 7.61
N ASP A 76 -27.48 19.74 6.62
CA ASP A 76 -27.80 19.42 5.22
C ASP A 76 -26.61 18.75 4.50
N THR A 77 -26.48 17.44 4.73
CA THR A 77 -25.42 16.62 4.13
C THR A 77 -25.52 16.51 2.60
N ALA A 78 -26.73 16.49 2.05
CA ALA A 78 -26.96 16.40 0.62
C ALA A 78 -26.62 17.73 -0.08
N GLY A 79 -27.00 18.86 0.52
CA GLY A 79 -26.60 20.19 0.08
C GLY A 79 -25.09 20.36 0.08
N PHE A 80 -24.43 19.96 1.17
CA PHE A 80 -22.96 19.99 1.29
C PHE A 80 -22.27 19.16 0.19
N ALA A 81 -22.72 17.94 -0.05
CA ALA A 81 -22.16 17.08 -1.09
C ALA A 81 -22.39 17.66 -2.50
N LYS A 82 -23.59 18.18 -2.76
CA LYS A 82 -23.91 18.83 -4.05
C LYS A 82 -23.06 20.08 -4.31
N GLU A 83 -22.73 20.83 -3.26
CA GLU A 83 -21.94 22.06 -3.35
C GLU A 83 -20.46 21.78 -3.61
N LEU A 84 -19.87 20.81 -2.90
CA LEU A 84 -18.42 20.59 -2.91
C LEU A 84 -17.94 19.43 -3.77
N ALA A 85 -18.77 18.45 -4.12
CA ALA A 85 -18.33 17.33 -4.96
C ALA A 85 -18.02 17.79 -6.39
N PRO A 86 -16.96 17.26 -7.04
CA PRO A 86 -16.70 17.53 -8.45
C PRO A 86 -17.88 17.12 -9.33
N SER A 87 -18.37 18.06 -10.15
CA SER A 87 -19.46 17.81 -11.09
C SER A 87 -18.95 17.60 -12.51
N ILE A 88 -19.80 17.03 -13.37
CA ILE A 88 -19.48 16.91 -14.79
C ILE A 88 -19.26 18.28 -15.46
N ALA A 89 -19.90 19.33 -14.93
CA ALA A 89 -19.72 20.70 -15.40
C ALA A 89 -18.33 21.24 -15.02
N ASP A 90 -17.84 20.94 -13.81
CA ASP A 90 -16.48 21.31 -13.38
C ASP A 90 -15.45 20.66 -14.31
N TRP A 91 -15.62 19.37 -14.62
CA TRP A 91 -14.75 18.65 -15.56
C TRP A 91 -14.83 19.19 -16.99
N ARG A 92 -16.04 19.50 -17.49
CA ARG A 92 -16.21 20.14 -18.81
C ARG A 92 -15.53 21.50 -18.88
N ALA A 93 -15.53 22.26 -17.79
CA ALA A 93 -14.86 23.55 -17.71
C ALA A 93 -13.32 23.40 -17.60
N ALA A 94 -12.84 22.28 -17.07
CA ALA A 94 -11.40 21.98 -16.96
C ALA A 94 -10.77 21.42 -18.24
N ILE A 95 -11.56 20.79 -19.13
CA ILE A 95 -11.06 20.28 -20.41
C ILE A 95 -10.62 21.45 -21.30
N SER A 96 -9.35 21.48 -21.68
CA SER A 96 -8.88 22.44 -22.67
C SER A 96 -9.27 22.02 -24.10
N THR A 97 -9.40 23.04 -24.93
CA THR A 97 -10.01 23.14 -26.24
C THR A 97 -9.29 22.41 -27.40
N ASN A 98 -8.41 21.43 -27.15
CA ASN A 98 -7.48 20.92 -28.18
C ASN A 98 -7.31 19.39 -28.30
N ARG A 99 -8.35 18.57 -28.05
CA ARG A 99 -8.71 17.38 -28.87
C ARG A 99 -9.86 16.61 -28.22
N VAL A 100 -11.02 16.66 -28.86
CA VAL A 100 -11.88 15.47 -28.89
C VAL A 100 -11.18 14.51 -29.86
N THR A 101 -10.43 13.53 -29.35
CA THR A 101 -10.00 12.43 -30.22
C THR A 101 -11.28 11.76 -30.76
N LYS A 102 -11.43 11.76 -32.08
CA LYS A 102 -12.58 11.12 -32.74
C LYS A 102 -12.61 9.65 -32.34
N GLY A 103 -13.50 9.28 -31.41
CA GLY A 103 -13.81 7.89 -31.07
C GLY A 103 -14.12 7.60 -29.61
N ASN A 104 -13.58 8.36 -28.65
CA ASN A 104 -13.80 8.13 -27.21
C ASN A 104 -14.35 9.40 -26.53
N ASN A 105 -15.46 9.27 -25.79
CA ASN A 105 -15.95 10.30 -24.89
C ASN A 105 -15.37 10.06 -23.48
N PRO A 106 -14.34 10.81 -23.03
CA PRO A 106 -13.73 10.61 -21.71
C PRO A 106 -14.67 10.96 -20.56
N LEU A 107 -15.71 11.76 -20.83
CA LEU A 107 -16.78 12.11 -19.90
C LEU A 107 -18.04 11.25 -20.15
N GLY A 108 -17.84 9.98 -20.50
CA GLY A 108 -18.92 9.03 -20.76
C GLY A 108 -19.68 8.59 -19.50
N PRO A 109 -20.66 7.67 -19.64
CA PRO A 109 -21.49 7.21 -18.53
C PRO A 109 -20.70 6.63 -17.35
N ASP A 110 -19.58 5.95 -17.60
CA ASP A 110 -18.76 5.39 -16.52
C ASP A 110 -18.00 6.45 -15.73
N PHE A 111 -17.59 7.55 -16.38
CA PHE A 111 -17.04 8.70 -15.68
C PHE A 111 -18.10 9.38 -14.81
N GLN A 112 -19.33 9.53 -15.33
CA GLN A 112 -20.45 10.05 -14.54
C GLN A 112 -20.72 9.19 -13.30
N LYS A 113 -20.73 7.87 -13.42
CA LYS A 113 -20.85 6.97 -12.26
C LYS A 113 -19.76 7.19 -11.21
N SER A 114 -18.52 7.46 -11.66
CA SER A 114 -17.42 7.79 -10.74
C SER A 114 -17.67 9.09 -9.98
N LEU A 115 -18.17 10.13 -10.67
CA LEU A 115 -18.53 11.40 -10.02
C LEU A 115 -19.71 11.24 -9.06
N ASP A 116 -20.72 10.47 -9.44
CA ASP A 116 -21.87 10.16 -8.57
C ASP A 116 -21.38 9.46 -7.30
N GLN A 117 -20.45 8.50 -7.44
CA GLN A 117 -19.83 7.82 -6.30
C GLN A 117 -19.03 8.78 -5.40
N GLN A 118 -18.30 9.74 -5.97
CA GLN A 118 -17.59 10.77 -5.19
C GLN A 118 -18.58 11.63 -4.38
N GLY A 119 -19.69 12.04 -5.00
CA GLY A 119 -20.77 12.76 -4.31
C GLY A 119 -21.36 11.96 -3.16
N HIS A 120 -21.66 10.67 -3.38
CA HIS A 120 -22.15 9.77 -2.33
C HIS A 120 -21.13 9.58 -1.18
N ASN A 121 -19.85 9.45 -1.51
CA ASN A 121 -18.78 9.33 -0.51
C ASN A 121 -18.69 10.59 0.37
N LEU A 122 -18.76 11.77 -0.25
CA LEU A 122 -18.72 13.04 0.47
C LEU A 122 -19.96 13.22 1.36
N GLU A 123 -21.15 12.89 0.89
CA GLU A 123 -22.38 12.92 1.67
C GLU A 123 -22.30 11.95 2.87
N ALA A 124 -21.83 10.72 2.64
CA ALA A 124 -21.62 9.74 3.70
C ALA A 124 -20.61 10.23 4.75
N SER A 125 -19.52 10.87 4.31
CA SER A 125 -18.54 11.51 5.19
C SER A 125 -19.14 12.62 6.04
N ALA A 126 -19.98 13.47 5.44
CA ALA A 126 -20.67 14.54 6.15
C ALA A 126 -21.64 13.98 7.21
N LYS A 127 -22.37 12.90 6.89
CA LYS A 127 -23.23 12.19 7.85
C LYS A 127 -22.43 11.66 9.04
N ARG A 128 -21.27 11.04 8.81
CA ARG A 128 -20.39 10.54 9.89
C ARG A 128 -19.84 11.67 10.77
N LEU A 129 -19.43 12.77 10.16
CA LEU A 129 -18.95 13.96 10.86
C LEU A 129 -20.02 14.50 11.82
N LEU A 130 -21.26 14.63 11.34
CA LEU A 130 -22.40 15.07 12.17
C LEU A 130 -22.80 14.02 13.21
N ALA A 131 -22.75 12.72 12.89
CA ALA A 131 -23.03 11.65 13.83
C ALA A 131 -22.04 11.66 15.00
N LYS A 132 -20.74 11.89 14.74
CA LYS A 132 -19.73 12.05 15.79
C LYS A 132 -19.99 13.28 16.66
N ALA A 133 -20.38 14.41 16.05
CA ALA A 133 -20.79 15.59 16.81
C ALA A 133 -22.00 15.30 17.72
N ALA A 134 -23.00 14.58 17.21
CA ALA A 134 -24.18 14.18 17.97
C ALA A 134 -23.85 13.21 19.12
N GLU A 135 -22.95 12.24 18.91
CA GLU A 135 -22.42 11.34 19.96
C GLU A 135 -21.80 12.15 21.12
N LEU A 136 -21.08 13.23 20.78
CA LEU A 136 -20.48 14.15 21.75
C LEU A 136 -21.45 15.21 22.29
N LYS A 137 -22.73 15.15 21.90
CA LYS A 137 -23.80 16.08 22.28
C LYS A 137 -23.52 17.53 21.86
N LEU A 138 -22.94 17.72 20.67
CA LEU A 138 -22.66 19.03 20.10
C LEU A 138 -23.79 19.44 19.16
N ASP A 139 -24.43 20.58 19.44
CA ASP A 139 -25.49 21.18 18.60
C ASP A 139 -25.01 22.53 18.04
N PHE A 140 -24.62 22.52 16.76
CA PHE A 140 -24.09 23.68 16.07
C PHE A 140 -25.16 24.60 15.46
N ALA A 141 -26.45 24.22 15.49
CA ALA A 141 -27.52 24.95 14.79
C ALA A 141 -27.73 26.39 15.32
N ARG A 142 -27.28 26.65 16.54
CA ARG A 142 -27.37 27.95 17.22
C ARG A 142 -26.00 28.51 17.57
N ALA A 143 -24.98 28.28 16.73
CA ALA A 143 -23.65 28.85 16.87
C ALA A 143 -23.24 29.69 15.66
N GLN A 144 -22.42 30.72 15.90
CA GLN A 144 -21.62 31.36 14.87
C GLN A 144 -20.35 30.53 14.68
N ILE A 145 -20.06 30.15 13.43
CA ILE A 145 -18.92 29.31 13.09
C ILE A 145 -18.07 30.07 12.10
N THR A 146 -16.80 30.31 12.46
CA THR A 146 -15.79 30.85 11.55
C THR A 146 -14.82 29.75 11.19
N ALA A 147 -14.79 29.34 9.91
CA ALA A 147 -13.87 28.34 9.41
C ALA A 147 -12.62 29.02 8.81
N LYS A 148 -11.45 28.80 9.41
CA LYS A 148 -10.18 29.32 8.91
C LYS A 148 -9.32 28.18 8.33
N PRO A 149 -9.00 28.20 7.03
CA PRO A 149 -8.10 27.22 6.45
C PRO A 149 -6.67 27.44 6.97
N LYS A 150 -5.94 26.36 7.22
CA LYS A 150 -4.48 26.44 7.39
C LYS A 150 -3.83 26.54 6.01
N PRO A 151 -2.99 27.55 5.76
CA PRO A 151 -2.32 27.71 4.47
C PRO A 151 -1.51 26.46 4.08
N LEU A 152 -1.58 26.10 2.79
CA LEU A 152 -0.81 24.98 2.26
C LEU A 152 0.56 25.48 1.80
N ARG A 153 1.62 24.80 2.25
CA ARG A 153 3.00 25.14 1.85
C ARG A 153 3.28 24.79 0.40
N VAL A 154 2.65 23.73 -0.09
CA VAL A 154 2.81 23.22 -1.46
C VAL A 154 1.45 22.70 -1.92
N LEU A 155 1.08 23.05 -3.16
CA LEU A 155 -0.04 22.43 -3.86
C LEU A 155 0.51 21.32 -4.76
N GLY A 156 -0.23 20.22 -4.82
CA GLY A 156 -0.02 19.18 -5.81
C GLY A 156 -0.57 19.59 -7.17
N SER A 157 -0.32 18.72 -8.16
CA SER A 157 -0.97 18.76 -9.46
C SER A 157 -1.63 17.41 -9.69
N ALA A 158 -2.90 17.41 -10.09
CA ALA A 158 -3.65 16.22 -10.44
C ALA A 158 -3.84 16.18 -11.96
N ARG A 159 -3.62 15.01 -12.55
CA ARG A 159 -3.86 14.74 -13.96
C ARG A 159 -4.84 13.59 -14.11
N TYR A 160 -5.89 13.81 -14.89
CA TYR A 160 -6.86 12.77 -15.22
C TYR A 160 -6.62 12.30 -16.66
N LEU A 161 -6.14 11.05 -16.76
CA LEU A 161 -5.93 10.35 -18.03
C LEU A 161 -7.20 10.42 -18.89
N ASP A 162 -7.01 10.62 -20.18
CA ASP A 162 -8.06 10.81 -21.20
C ASP A 162 -8.90 12.10 -21.08
N VAL A 163 -8.82 12.84 -19.98
CA VAL A 163 -9.49 14.14 -19.78
C VAL A 163 -8.55 15.31 -20.10
N GLN A 164 -7.26 15.16 -19.82
CA GLN A 164 -6.25 16.21 -19.92
C GLN A 164 -5.08 15.79 -20.82
N GLU A 165 -4.53 16.76 -21.58
CA GLU A 165 -3.31 16.57 -22.39
C GLU A 165 -2.08 16.29 -21.50
N GLU A 166 -0.96 15.87 -22.11
CA GLU A 166 0.22 15.39 -21.38
C GLU A 166 0.78 16.39 -20.35
N ASN A 167 0.63 17.69 -20.62
CA ASN A 167 1.14 18.77 -19.79
C ASN A 167 0.04 19.55 -19.03
N GLU A 168 -1.20 19.05 -19.04
CA GLU A 168 -2.32 19.69 -18.35
C GLU A 168 -2.60 19.05 -17.01
N THR A 169 -2.77 19.89 -15.98
CA THR A 169 -3.06 19.46 -14.62
C THR A 169 -3.99 20.44 -13.92
N LEU A 170 -4.71 19.95 -12.90
CA LEU A 170 -5.43 20.79 -11.94
C LEU A 170 -4.59 20.95 -10.68
N PRO A 171 -4.53 22.16 -10.09
CA PRO A 171 -3.99 22.30 -8.73
C PRO A 171 -4.77 21.42 -7.77
N SER A 172 -4.07 20.73 -6.89
CA SER A 172 -4.67 19.79 -5.94
C SER A 172 -4.07 19.92 -4.55
N ALA A 173 -4.83 19.46 -3.56
CA ALA A 173 -4.35 19.30 -2.20
C ALA A 173 -4.87 17.98 -1.63
N GLN A 174 -3.98 17.14 -1.12
CA GLN A 174 -4.38 15.86 -0.55
C GLN A 174 -5.17 16.05 0.75
N GLU A 175 -4.76 16.99 1.60
CA GLU A 175 -5.50 17.38 2.79
C GLU A 175 -5.55 18.90 2.92
N LEU A 176 -6.69 19.42 3.37
CA LEU A 176 -6.84 20.80 3.81
C LEU A 176 -7.41 20.84 5.23
N GLU A 177 -6.68 21.45 6.14
CA GLU A 177 -7.10 21.58 7.54
C GLU A 177 -7.84 22.91 7.77
N PHE A 178 -8.95 22.84 8.48
CA PHE A 178 -9.69 23.99 8.98
C PHE A 178 -9.68 24.03 10.51
N VAL A 179 -9.39 25.20 11.05
CA VAL A 179 -9.68 25.54 12.44
C VAL A 179 -11.02 26.26 12.46
N LEU A 180 -11.99 25.66 13.14
CA LEU A 180 -13.33 26.19 13.30
C LEU A 180 -13.42 26.87 14.66
N THR A 181 -13.57 28.20 14.68
CA THR A 181 -13.89 28.94 15.90
C THR A 181 -15.41 28.97 16.05
N VAL A 182 -15.91 28.39 17.14
CA VAL A 182 -17.35 28.23 17.40
C VAL A 182 -17.76 29.06 18.60
N GLU A 183 -18.71 29.96 18.36
CA GLU A 183 -19.24 30.92 19.33
C GLU A 183 -20.77 30.68 19.47
N PRO A 184 -21.25 30.13 20.60
CA PRO A 184 -22.66 29.85 20.79
C PRO A 184 -23.49 31.14 20.87
N THR A 185 -24.66 31.15 20.25
CA THR A 185 -25.64 32.23 20.43
C THR A 185 -26.33 32.13 21.78
N ALA A 186 -26.99 33.20 22.23
CA ALA A 186 -27.75 33.23 23.49
C ALA A 186 -28.86 32.15 23.61
N ARG A 187 -29.24 31.51 22.49
CA ARG A 187 -30.26 30.43 22.44
C ARG A 187 -29.66 29.02 22.35
N ALA A 188 -28.33 28.89 22.39
CA ALA A 188 -27.66 27.59 22.33
C ALA A 188 -27.90 26.79 23.60
N LYS A 189 -28.04 25.47 23.45
CA LYS A 189 -28.03 24.52 24.58
C LYS A 189 -26.59 24.22 24.95
N GLU A 190 -26.28 24.19 26.25
CA GLU A 190 -24.94 23.90 26.78
C GLU A 190 -23.81 24.73 26.12
N PRO A 191 -23.91 26.09 26.14
CA PRO A 191 -23.00 26.97 25.40
C PRO A 191 -21.52 26.76 25.75
N GLU A 192 -21.21 26.45 27.01
CA GLU A 192 -19.83 26.22 27.45
C GLU A 192 -19.18 24.98 26.82
N ARG A 193 -19.97 23.94 26.51
CA ARG A 193 -19.46 22.72 25.86
C ARG A 193 -19.23 22.93 24.36
N LEU A 194 -20.02 23.81 23.74
CA LEU A 194 -19.96 24.10 22.31
C LEU A 194 -18.85 25.10 21.96
N ARG A 195 -18.54 26.02 22.87
CA ARG A 195 -17.55 27.08 22.68
C ARG A 195 -16.15 26.53 22.50
N GLY A 196 -15.41 27.04 21.52
CA GLY A 196 -13.98 26.80 21.39
C GLY A 196 -13.50 26.56 19.96
N GLU A 197 -12.29 26.03 19.84
CA GLU A 197 -11.66 25.71 18.57
C GLU A 197 -11.78 24.21 18.26
N TYR A 198 -12.32 23.90 17.09
CA TYR A 198 -12.41 22.55 16.55
C TYR A 198 -11.49 22.45 15.35
N THR A 199 -10.97 21.25 15.06
CA THR A 199 -10.15 21.02 13.88
C THR A 199 -10.77 19.95 13.00
N LEU A 200 -10.86 20.25 11.71
CA LEU A 200 -11.39 19.40 10.64
C LEU A 200 -10.35 19.28 9.54
N LYS A 201 -10.29 18.13 8.86
CA LYS A 201 -9.62 18.01 7.56
C LYS A 201 -10.57 17.57 6.46
N LEU A 202 -10.43 18.16 5.27
CA LEU A 202 -10.99 17.64 4.03
C LEU A 202 -9.90 16.89 3.26
N HIS A 203 -10.29 15.85 2.52
CA HIS A 203 -9.37 14.99 1.76
C HIS A 203 -9.66 15.05 0.26
N THR A 204 -8.60 15.10 -0.54
CA THR A 204 -8.62 15.16 -2.01
C THR A 204 -9.38 16.40 -2.53
N LEU A 205 -8.72 17.56 -2.49
CA LEU A 205 -9.22 18.80 -3.06
C LEU A 205 -8.64 19.06 -4.45
N LEU A 206 -9.49 19.54 -5.36
CA LEU A 206 -9.13 19.91 -6.72
C LEU A 206 -9.63 21.33 -7.00
N HIS A 207 -8.79 22.16 -7.60
CA HIS A 207 -9.14 23.51 -7.98
C HIS A 207 -9.60 23.55 -9.44
N PHE A 208 -10.91 23.70 -9.64
CA PHE A 208 -11.52 23.89 -10.96
C PHE A 208 -11.65 25.40 -11.27
N PRO A 209 -11.96 25.79 -12.52
CA PRO A 209 -12.25 27.19 -12.84
C PRO A 209 -13.40 27.79 -12.00
N GLY A 210 -14.34 26.95 -11.56
CA GLY A 210 -15.44 27.31 -10.66
C GLY A 210 -15.12 27.16 -9.16
N GLY A 211 -13.84 27.13 -8.78
CA GLY A 211 -13.38 27.05 -7.39
C GLY A 211 -12.99 25.64 -6.93
N TRP A 212 -12.74 25.52 -5.63
CA TRP A 212 -12.31 24.28 -5.01
C TRP A 212 -13.46 23.27 -4.86
N ARG A 213 -13.16 21.99 -5.12
CA ARG A 213 -14.03 20.83 -4.89
C ARG A 213 -13.33 19.82 -3.99
N CYS A 214 -14.09 18.97 -3.32
CA CYS A 214 -13.63 17.90 -2.44
C CYS A 214 -14.19 16.56 -2.93
N ALA A 215 -13.32 15.58 -3.21
CA ALA A 215 -13.73 14.32 -3.83
C ALA A 215 -13.98 13.17 -2.84
N GLU A 216 -13.35 13.19 -1.66
CA GLU A 216 -13.35 12.02 -0.76
C GLU A 216 -14.07 12.20 0.57
N GLY A 217 -13.95 13.38 1.21
CA GLY A 217 -14.65 13.57 2.48
C GLY A 217 -14.05 14.59 3.42
N ALA A 218 -14.64 14.63 4.61
CA ALA A 218 -14.27 15.49 5.72
C ALA A 218 -14.29 14.70 7.04
N ARG A 219 -13.32 14.97 7.92
CA ARG A 219 -13.20 14.29 9.23
C ARG A 219 -12.78 15.23 10.33
N TRP A 220 -13.28 14.97 11.54
CA TRP A 220 -12.76 15.59 12.75
C TRP A 220 -11.30 15.19 12.96
N VAL A 221 -10.52 16.11 13.51
CA VAL A 221 -9.12 15.90 13.90
C VAL A 221 -8.95 16.20 15.38
N ALA A 222 -9.56 17.28 15.86
CA ALA A 222 -9.49 17.67 17.26
C ALA A 222 -10.77 18.40 17.68
N PHE A 223 -11.07 18.27 18.96
CA PHE A 223 -12.15 18.98 19.65
C PHE A 223 -11.54 19.86 20.76
N PRO A 224 -12.27 20.88 21.24
CA PRO A 224 -11.86 21.61 22.44
C PRO A 224 -11.61 20.67 23.63
N SER A 225 -10.71 21.09 24.51
CA SER A 225 -10.39 20.33 25.72
C SER A 225 -11.66 20.04 26.54
N GLY A 226 -11.85 18.78 26.94
CA GLY A 226 -13.01 18.33 27.72
C GLY A 226 -14.26 17.95 26.89
N VAL A 227 -14.25 18.14 25.58
CA VAL A 227 -15.36 17.74 24.70
C VAL A 227 -15.28 16.27 24.31
N ALA A 228 -14.12 15.84 23.79
CA ALA A 228 -13.87 14.46 23.37
C ALA A 228 -13.36 13.61 24.53
N ASP A 229 -13.99 12.47 24.76
CA ASP A 229 -13.51 11.46 25.71
C ASP A 229 -12.28 10.70 25.18
N GLU A 230 -11.61 9.94 26.05
CA GLU A 230 -10.40 9.19 25.67
C GLU A 230 -10.65 8.22 24.51
N LYS A 231 -11.84 7.63 24.43
CA LYS A 231 -12.24 6.76 23.32
C LYS A 231 -12.19 7.54 22.01
N THR A 232 -12.91 8.65 21.94
CA THR A 232 -12.96 9.50 20.76
C THR A 232 -11.57 10.00 20.36
N GLN A 233 -10.76 10.44 21.32
CA GLN A 233 -9.39 10.89 21.04
C GLN A 233 -8.54 9.79 20.39
N ARG A 234 -8.65 8.53 20.87
CA ARG A 234 -7.97 7.39 20.22
C ARG A 234 -8.49 7.12 18.81
N GLU A 235 -9.81 7.15 18.60
CA GLU A 235 -10.40 6.93 17.28
C GLU A 235 -9.91 7.98 16.26
N LEU A 236 -9.85 9.26 16.67
CA LEU A 236 -9.31 10.33 15.82
C LEU A 236 -7.83 10.13 15.49
N ALA A 237 -7.04 9.66 16.45
CA ALA A 237 -5.63 9.35 16.25
C ALA A 237 -5.43 8.19 15.26
N ILE A 238 -6.22 7.12 15.39
CA ILE A 238 -6.20 5.97 14.47
C ILE A 238 -6.63 6.40 13.07
N ALA A 239 -7.73 7.14 12.94
CA ALA A 239 -8.19 7.67 11.66
C ALA A 239 -7.15 8.60 11.02
N GLY A 240 -6.42 9.38 11.83
CA GLY A 240 -5.32 10.22 11.38
C GLY A 240 -4.14 9.41 10.81
N ARG A 241 -3.75 8.33 11.50
CA ARG A 241 -2.71 7.42 11.01
C ARG A 241 -3.15 6.69 9.74
N ALA A 242 -4.39 6.23 9.67
CA ALA A 242 -4.95 5.60 8.48
C ALA A 242 -4.95 6.54 7.26
N ALA A 243 -5.38 7.78 7.42
CA ALA A 243 -5.33 8.78 6.34
C ALA A 243 -3.88 9.09 5.86
N ALA A 244 -2.88 8.85 6.71
CA ALA A 244 -1.46 9.03 6.40
C ALA A 244 -0.75 7.72 6.02
N TYR A 245 -1.47 6.60 5.87
CA TYR A 245 -0.92 5.27 5.61
C TYR A 245 0.10 4.77 6.65
N GLN A 246 -0.03 5.25 7.89
CA GLN A 246 0.87 4.94 9.00
C GLN A 246 0.35 3.76 9.82
N GLY A 247 1.26 2.89 10.24
CA GLY A 247 0.98 1.79 11.14
C GLY A 247 0.56 2.21 12.55
N ILE A 248 0.00 1.24 13.28
CA ILE A 248 -0.38 1.33 14.68
C ILE A 248 0.12 0.12 15.45
N THR A 249 0.18 0.27 16.77
CA THR A 249 0.46 -0.80 17.72
C THR A 249 -0.72 -1.01 18.67
N GLN A 250 -0.65 -2.06 19.48
CA GLN A 250 -1.58 -2.29 20.60
C GLN A 250 -1.66 -1.15 21.62
N ALA A 251 -0.69 -0.23 21.66
CA ALA A 251 -0.76 0.97 22.49
C ALA A 251 -1.72 2.03 21.93
N ASP A 252 -1.91 2.06 20.60
CA ASP A 252 -2.83 2.98 19.94
C ASP A 252 -4.28 2.46 19.97
N ASP A 253 -4.48 1.15 19.80
CA ASP A 253 -5.80 0.49 19.86
C ASP A 253 -5.79 -0.76 20.77
N PRO A 254 -6.46 -0.73 21.94
CA PRO A 254 -6.58 -1.89 22.81
C PRO A 254 -7.25 -3.11 22.15
N ALA A 255 -8.03 -2.93 21.08
CA ALA A 255 -8.60 -4.04 20.33
C ALA A 255 -7.51 -4.92 19.67
N LEU A 256 -6.34 -4.36 19.35
CA LEU A 256 -5.21 -5.12 18.82
C LEU A 256 -4.61 -6.07 19.85
N ALA A 257 -4.48 -5.65 21.11
CA ALA A 257 -3.98 -6.51 22.18
C ALA A 257 -4.84 -7.78 22.30
N ARG A 258 -6.17 -7.61 22.38
CA ARG A 258 -7.14 -8.72 22.44
C ARG A 258 -7.06 -9.64 21.23
N PHE A 259 -6.84 -9.06 20.04
CA PHE A 259 -6.70 -9.81 18.80
C PHE A 259 -5.42 -10.66 18.80
N GLY A 260 -4.28 -10.11 19.22
CA GLY A 260 -3.04 -10.86 19.40
C GLY A 260 -3.16 -11.97 20.45
N GLU A 261 -3.87 -11.72 21.55
CA GLU A 261 -4.17 -12.74 22.56
C GLU A 261 -4.99 -13.90 21.98
N GLY A 262 -5.98 -13.63 21.13
CA GLY A 262 -6.76 -14.67 20.45
C GLY A 262 -5.91 -15.52 19.51
N LEU A 263 -4.99 -14.90 18.76
CA LEU A 263 -4.03 -15.61 17.90
C LEU A 263 -3.05 -16.46 18.70
N VAL A 264 -2.51 -15.94 19.80
CA VAL A 264 -1.65 -16.72 20.71
C VAL A 264 -2.41 -17.87 21.36
N ARG A 265 -3.68 -17.65 21.72
CA ARG A 265 -4.56 -18.71 22.26
C ARG A 265 -4.76 -19.81 21.23
N PHE A 266 -5.04 -19.47 19.98
CA PHE A 266 -5.10 -20.41 18.88
C PHE A 266 -3.81 -21.23 18.76
N VAL A 267 -2.63 -20.60 18.75
CA VAL A 267 -1.35 -21.33 18.69
C VAL A 267 -1.19 -22.27 19.89
N ARG A 268 -1.58 -21.83 21.09
CA ARG A 268 -1.46 -22.64 22.31
C ARG A 268 -2.40 -23.83 22.33
N THR A 269 -3.67 -23.66 21.93
CA THR A 269 -4.69 -24.72 21.94
C THR A 269 -4.68 -25.56 20.68
N ARG A 270 -4.13 -25.03 19.58
CA ARG A 270 -4.18 -25.57 18.22
C ARG A 270 -5.61 -25.80 17.71
N ASP A 271 -6.57 -25.09 18.29
CA ASP A 271 -7.98 -25.24 17.98
C ASP A 271 -8.39 -24.26 16.87
N LEU A 272 -8.68 -24.79 15.68
CA LEU A 272 -9.16 -23.97 14.55
C LEU A 272 -10.47 -23.25 14.85
N LYS A 273 -11.29 -23.74 15.80
CA LYS A 273 -12.52 -23.04 16.20
C LYS A 273 -12.21 -21.76 16.96
N VAL A 274 -11.19 -21.78 17.82
CA VAL A 274 -10.67 -20.56 18.49
C VAL A 274 -10.19 -19.56 17.45
N PHE A 275 -9.44 -20.00 16.43
CA PHE A 275 -9.00 -19.12 15.35
C PHE A 275 -10.17 -18.49 14.59
N GLU A 276 -11.17 -19.29 14.21
CA GLU A 276 -12.34 -18.81 13.51
C GLU A 276 -13.12 -17.76 14.33
N ASP A 277 -13.37 -18.04 15.60
CA ASP A 277 -14.23 -17.20 16.44
C ASP A 277 -13.52 -15.91 16.89
N GLU A 278 -12.21 -15.97 17.13
CA GLU A 278 -11.43 -14.88 17.73
C GLU A 278 -10.56 -14.09 16.75
N ALA A 279 -10.15 -14.68 15.62
CA ALA A 279 -9.25 -14.03 14.68
C ALA A 279 -9.82 -13.86 13.28
N LEU A 280 -10.72 -14.72 12.80
CA LEU A 280 -11.18 -14.68 11.41
C LEU A 280 -12.35 -13.70 11.22
N LEU A 281 -12.38 -13.02 10.07
CA LEU A 281 -13.57 -12.28 9.67
C LEU A 281 -14.73 -13.25 9.45
N SER A 282 -15.89 -12.95 10.01
CA SER A 282 -17.09 -13.77 9.80
C SER A 282 -17.49 -13.70 8.32
N LEU A 283 -17.24 -14.79 7.61
CA LEU A 283 -17.59 -15.00 6.21
C LEU A 283 -18.49 -16.24 6.09
N ASP A 284 -19.26 -16.33 5.00
CA ASP A 284 -20.05 -17.53 4.70
C ASP A 284 -19.13 -18.77 4.68
N ALA A 285 -19.63 -19.91 5.15
CA ALA A 285 -18.88 -21.15 5.16
C ALA A 285 -18.43 -21.60 3.76
N ALA A 286 -19.21 -21.28 2.72
CA ALA A 286 -18.90 -21.59 1.32
C ALA A 286 -17.97 -20.56 0.65
N ASN A 287 -17.57 -19.50 1.35
CA ASN A 287 -16.68 -18.49 0.81
C ASN A 287 -15.26 -19.07 0.63
N GLU A 288 -14.72 -18.98 -0.60
CA GLU A 288 -13.40 -19.52 -0.95
C GLU A 288 -12.27 -18.88 -0.13
N ASP A 289 -12.33 -17.57 0.11
CA ASP A 289 -11.33 -16.86 0.93
C ASP A 289 -11.33 -17.42 2.36
N ARG A 290 -12.51 -17.68 2.93
CA ARG A 290 -12.62 -18.30 4.26
C ARG A 290 -11.91 -19.66 4.30
N ILE A 291 -12.08 -20.48 3.26
CA ILE A 291 -11.42 -21.80 3.17
C ILE A 291 -9.90 -21.61 3.14
N GLU A 292 -9.39 -20.72 2.29
CA GLU A 292 -7.95 -20.46 2.18
C GLU A 292 -7.32 -19.94 3.49
N LEU A 293 -8.05 -19.09 4.22
CA LEU A 293 -7.61 -18.55 5.50
C LEU A 293 -7.56 -19.61 6.60
N LEU A 294 -8.54 -20.51 6.64
CA LEU A 294 -8.53 -21.66 7.57
C LEU A 294 -7.44 -22.67 7.21
N GLU A 295 -7.16 -22.88 5.93
CA GLU A 295 -6.02 -23.69 5.50
C GLU A 295 -4.68 -23.07 5.90
N ALA A 296 -4.55 -21.74 5.86
CA ALA A 296 -3.36 -21.05 6.36
C ALA A 296 -3.16 -21.28 7.87
N ALA A 297 -4.23 -21.14 8.65
CA ALA A 297 -4.20 -21.46 10.08
C ALA A 297 -3.85 -22.94 10.32
N ARG A 298 -4.40 -23.87 9.53
CA ARG A 298 -4.04 -25.30 9.61
C ARG A 298 -2.56 -25.53 9.36
N ARG A 299 -1.97 -24.90 8.32
CA ARG A 299 -0.53 -24.98 8.04
C ARG A 299 0.33 -24.50 9.21
N VAL A 300 -0.09 -23.44 9.91
CA VAL A 300 0.59 -22.97 11.13
C VAL A 300 0.64 -24.09 12.18
N THR A 301 -0.47 -24.80 12.42
CA THR A 301 -0.50 -25.92 13.39
C THR A 301 0.26 -27.16 12.91
N GLU A 302 0.20 -27.50 11.61
CA GLU A 302 0.97 -28.61 11.03
C GLU A 302 2.48 -28.36 11.14
N GLN A 303 2.92 -27.11 10.96
CA GLN A 303 4.31 -26.72 11.19
C GLN A 303 4.72 -26.88 12.66
N MET A 304 3.81 -26.63 13.61
CA MET A 304 4.08 -26.92 15.03
C MET A 304 4.35 -28.41 15.26
N ASP A 305 3.58 -29.31 14.63
CA ASP A 305 3.84 -30.75 14.71
C ASP A 305 5.13 -31.15 13.99
N ARG A 306 5.40 -30.55 12.82
CA ARG A 306 6.62 -30.77 12.06
C ARG A 306 7.86 -30.40 12.88
N PHE A 307 7.84 -29.29 13.62
CA PHE A 307 9.00 -28.78 14.36
C PHE A 307 9.02 -29.17 15.85
N GLY A 308 7.95 -29.81 16.36
CA GLY A 308 7.85 -30.25 17.75
C GLY A 308 7.57 -29.11 18.73
N LEU A 309 6.69 -28.18 18.35
CA LEU A 309 6.35 -26.99 19.13
C LEU A 309 5.12 -27.26 20.00
N ASP A 310 5.30 -27.79 21.20
CA ASP A 310 4.20 -27.97 22.15
C ASP A 310 4.22 -26.87 23.22
N PHE A 311 3.18 -26.02 23.20
CA PHE A 311 3.01 -24.89 24.10
C PHE A 311 1.88 -25.09 25.12
N ALA A 312 1.29 -26.28 25.22
CA ALA A 312 0.12 -26.51 26.09
C ALA A 312 0.38 -26.09 27.55
N ASP A 313 1.58 -26.40 28.07
CA ASP A 313 2.00 -26.08 29.45
C ASP A 313 2.95 -24.87 29.52
N ALA A 314 3.15 -24.15 28.40
CA ALA A 314 4.07 -23.02 28.36
C ALA A 314 3.40 -21.73 28.85
N ALA A 315 4.16 -20.90 29.55
CA ALA A 315 3.74 -19.52 29.80
C ALA A 315 3.99 -18.72 28.52
N VAL A 316 2.93 -18.15 27.94
CA VAL A 316 2.99 -17.39 26.69
C VAL A 316 2.46 -15.98 26.90
N HIS A 317 3.26 -14.98 26.53
CA HIS A 317 2.96 -13.57 26.75
C HIS A 317 3.09 -12.80 25.43
N VAL A 318 2.00 -12.15 24.99
CA VAL A 318 2.03 -11.22 23.86
C VAL A 318 2.91 -10.03 24.23
N LYS A 319 3.92 -9.74 23.41
CA LYS A 319 4.83 -8.61 23.58
C LYS A 319 4.35 -7.38 22.82
N ASN A 320 3.97 -7.58 21.56
CA ASN A 320 3.53 -6.52 20.67
C ASN A 320 2.61 -7.05 19.58
N VAL A 321 1.63 -6.24 19.21
CA VAL A 321 0.77 -6.43 18.04
C VAL A 321 0.82 -5.14 17.26
N ALA A 322 1.21 -5.20 15.99
CA ALA A 322 1.36 -4.00 15.17
C ALA A 322 1.05 -4.27 13.70
N PHE A 323 0.58 -3.22 13.02
CA PHE A 323 0.54 -3.12 11.57
C PHE A 323 1.63 -2.20 11.09
N GLN A 324 2.17 -2.47 9.90
CA GLN A 324 3.12 -1.57 9.24
C GLN A 324 2.42 -0.33 8.70
N SER A 325 1.23 -0.51 8.11
CA SER A 325 0.43 0.54 7.48
C SER A 325 -1.05 0.29 7.69
N LEU A 326 -1.82 1.37 7.71
CA LEU A 326 -3.28 1.37 7.72
C LEU A 326 -3.84 1.97 6.43
N PHE A 327 -5.02 1.55 6.00
CA PHE A 327 -5.70 2.03 4.80
C PHE A 327 -7.15 2.44 5.13
N PRO A 328 -7.58 3.66 4.74
CA PRO A 328 -8.89 4.22 5.11
C PRO A 328 -10.00 3.74 4.17
N ARG A 329 -10.26 2.42 4.14
CA ARG A 329 -11.26 1.79 3.25
C ARG A 329 -12.70 2.00 3.71
N ALA A 330 -12.89 2.32 4.99
CA ALA A 330 -14.16 2.73 5.60
C ALA A 330 -14.67 4.11 5.13
N GLY A 331 -13.85 4.88 4.41
CA GLY A 331 -14.10 6.28 4.14
C GLY A 331 -13.66 7.20 5.28
N GLN A 332 -13.68 8.51 5.01
CA GLN A 332 -13.09 9.51 5.90
C GLN A 332 -13.80 9.59 7.26
N GLY A 333 -13.01 9.58 8.34
CA GLY A 333 -13.47 9.75 9.72
C GLY A 333 -14.00 8.49 10.41
N GLU A 334 -13.98 7.33 9.74
CA GLU A 334 -14.42 6.05 10.30
C GLU A 334 -13.22 5.14 10.59
N ILE A 335 -13.25 4.46 11.73
CA ILE A 335 -12.23 3.47 12.08
C ILE A 335 -12.71 2.03 11.91
N GLU A 336 -14.01 1.79 11.81
CA GLU A 336 -14.59 0.48 11.47
C GLU A 336 -14.55 0.31 9.95
N GLY A 337 -13.84 -0.71 9.47
CA GLY A 337 -13.52 -0.94 8.06
C GLY A 337 -12.12 -0.44 7.69
N VAL A 338 -11.35 0.12 8.63
CA VAL A 338 -9.92 0.36 8.40
C VAL A 338 -9.21 -0.98 8.20
N GLU A 339 -8.46 -1.08 7.12
CA GLU A 339 -7.60 -2.21 6.81
C GLU A 339 -6.20 -1.94 7.36
N GLY A 340 -5.59 -2.94 7.99
CA GLY A 340 -4.22 -2.92 8.44
C GLY A 340 -3.41 -3.96 7.68
N ASN A 341 -2.27 -3.55 7.12
CA ASN A 341 -1.40 -4.41 6.34
C ASN A 341 -0.14 -4.80 7.10
N GLN A 342 0.40 -5.97 6.75
CA GLN A 342 1.60 -6.55 7.32
C GLN A 342 1.52 -6.59 8.85
N LEU A 343 0.52 -7.32 9.36
CA LEU A 343 0.35 -7.60 10.78
C LEU A 343 1.57 -8.37 11.28
N THR A 344 2.09 -7.97 12.44
CA THR A 344 3.03 -8.77 13.23
C THR A 344 2.52 -8.93 14.66
N VAL A 345 2.49 -10.18 15.13
CA VAL A 345 2.17 -10.55 16.51
C VAL A 345 3.41 -11.19 17.13
N SER A 346 4.13 -10.44 17.96
CA SER A 346 5.32 -10.95 18.67
C SER A 346 4.93 -11.42 20.06
N PHE A 347 5.40 -12.58 20.47
CA PHE A 347 5.13 -13.15 21.80
C PHE A 347 6.32 -13.93 22.35
N ALA A 348 6.47 -13.91 23.66
CA ALA A 348 7.46 -14.69 24.39
C ALA A 348 6.85 -16.00 24.87
N VAL A 349 7.60 -17.08 24.72
CA VAL A 349 7.27 -18.40 25.28
C VAL A 349 8.31 -18.74 26.35
N GLN A 350 7.84 -19.21 27.50
CA GLN A 350 8.65 -19.84 28.54
C GLN A 350 8.20 -21.29 28.70
N SER A 351 9.10 -22.21 28.41
CA SER A 351 8.83 -23.65 28.40
C SER A 351 10.09 -24.44 28.77
N SER A 352 9.91 -25.53 29.52
CA SER A 352 10.95 -26.51 29.82
C SER A 352 11.17 -27.53 28.69
N ARG A 353 10.30 -27.51 27.66
CA ARG A 353 10.34 -28.44 26.53
C ARG A 353 11.37 -28.01 25.49
N LYS A 354 11.72 -28.96 24.62
CA LYS A 354 12.68 -28.78 23.52
C LYS A 354 12.03 -29.08 22.17
N SER A 355 12.50 -28.43 21.12
CA SER A 355 12.15 -28.71 19.73
C SER A 355 12.74 -30.05 19.27
N LYS A 356 12.39 -30.50 18.05
CA LYS A 356 12.99 -31.70 17.44
C LYS A 356 14.50 -31.59 17.20
N THR A 357 15.03 -30.38 17.08
CA THR A 357 16.47 -30.09 16.98
C THR A 357 17.19 -30.13 18.34
N GLY A 358 16.45 -30.28 19.44
CA GLY A 358 16.98 -30.27 20.81
C GLY A 358 17.18 -28.87 21.41
N ALA A 359 16.82 -27.80 20.68
CA ALA A 359 16.85 -26.43 21.18
C ALA A 359 15.72 -26.18 22.18
N SER A 360 15.91 -25.22 23.09
CA SER A 360 14.85 -24.79 24.01
C SER A 360 13.69 -24.19 23.23
N LEU A 361 12.45 -24.50 23.63
CA LEU A 361 11.27 -23.81 23.11
C LEU A 361 11.07 -22.43 23.74
N SER A 362 11.83 -22.06 24.77
CA SER A 362 11.79 -20.73 25.34
C SER A 362 12.42 -19.70 24.41
N GLY A 363 11.74 -18.56 24.23
CA GLY A 363 12.25 -17.45 23.43
C GLY A 363 11.15 -16.62 22.79
N ASP A 364 11.55 -15.72 21.90
CA ASP A 364 10.64 -14.85 21.17
C ASP A 364 10.23 -15.49 19.84
N TYR A 365 8.91 -15.51 19.61
CA TYR A 365 8.27 -15.96 18.38
C TYR A 365 7.48 -14.81 17.77
N ALA A 366 7.20 -14.91 16.48
CA ALA A 366 6.26 -14.01 15.84
C ALA A 366 5.37 -14.75 14.82
N LEU A 367 4.12 -14.33 14.76
CA LEU A 367 3.21 -14.61 13.64
C LEU A 367 3.09 -13.36 12.77
N SER A 368 2.85 -13.55 11.48
CA SER A 368 2.47 -12.48 10.57
C SER A 368 1.19 -12.81 9.82
N ALA A 369 0.53 -11.77 9.34
CA ALA A 369 -0.54 -11.89 8.34
C ALA A 369 -0.52 -10.69 7.40
N THR A 370 -0.90 -10.90 6.15
CA THR A 370 -0.83 -9.84 5.13
C THR A 370 -1.81 -8.70 5.39
N GLU A 371 -2.99 -9.02 5.92
CA GLU A 371 -4.08 -8.05 6.07
C GLU A 371 -5.04 -8.45 7.20
N ALA A 372 -5.57 -7.45 7.88
CA ALA A 372 -6.74 -7.55 8.74
C ALA A 372 -7.61 -6.30 8.63
N VAL A 373 -8.90 -6.46 8.88
CA VAL A 373 -9.86 -5.37 8.92
C VAL A 373 -10.37 -5.16 10.34
N ARG A 374 -10.59 -3.91 10.70
CA ARG A 374 -11.26 -3.56 11.96
C ARG A 374 -12.77 -3.59 11.75
N LYS A 375 -13.52 -4.37 12.52
CA LYS A 375 -14.98 -4.43 12.46
C LYS A 375 -15.57 -4.79 13.82
N ASP A 376 -16.67 -4.14 14.20
CA ASP A 376 -17.38 -4.38 15.46
C ASP A 376 -16.44 -4.28 16.68
N ASN A 377 -15.58 -3.24 16.70
CA ASN A 377 -14.60 -3.00 17.75
C ASN A 377 -13.56 -4.13 17.95
N ARG A 378 -13.31 -4.91 16.88
CA ARG A 378 -12.34 -6.01 16.84
C ARG A 378 -11.53 -5.97 15.56
N TRP A 379 -10.31 -6.48 15.59
CA TRP A 379 -9.54 -6.76 14.40
C TRP A 379 -9.77 -8.20 13.96
N ARG A 380 -9.88 -8.42 12.65
CA ARG A 380 -10.16 -9.72 12.06
C ARG A 380 -9.30 -9.91 10.81
N LEU A 381 -8.68 -11.09 10.69
CA LEU A 381 -7.90 -11.46 9.52
C LEU A 381 -8.77 -11.56 8.28
N THR A 382 -8.29 -10.93 7.22
CA THR A 382 -8.69 -11.12 5.82
C THR A 382 -7.52 -11.68 5.00
N GLY A 383 -6.30 -11.60 5.54
CA GLY A 383 -5.08 -12.17 4.98
C GLY A 383 -4.60 -13.45 5.67
N LYS A 384 -3.78 -14.22 4.95
CA LYS A 384 -3.25 -15.52 5.40
C LYS A 384 -2.30 -15.32 6.58
N ILE A 385 -2.49 -16.11 7.64
CA ILE A 385 -1.57 -16.16 8.78
C ILE A 385 -0.42 -17.13 8.54
N GLN A 386 0.77 -16.78 9.02
CA GLN A 386 1.95 -17.64 9.01
C GLN A 386 2.91 -17.34 10.16
N TRP A 387 3.91 -18.20 10.32
CA TRP A 387 5.04 -17.91 11.22
C TRP A 387 5.97 -16.87 10.61
N ALA A 388 6.31 -15.84 11.37
CA ALA A 388 7.27 -14.81 10.99
C ALA A 388 8.66 -15.07 11.60
N GLN A 389 8.71 -15.59 12.83
CA GLN A 389 9.96 -15.75 13.57
C GLN A 389 9.89 -16.93 14.55
N PHE A 390 11.04 -17.61 14.69
CA PHE A 390 11.31 -18.58 15.75
C PHE A 390 12.59 -18.22 16.52
N PRO A 391 12.74 -18.70 17.77
CA PRO A 391 14.02 -18.65 18.47
C PRO A 391 15.12 -19.42 17.71
N ALA A 392 16.36 -18.98 17.87
CA ALA A 392 17.52 -19.59 17.22
C ALA A 392 17.63 -21.10 17.55
N GLY A 393 17.88 -21.91 16.53
CA GLY A 393 18.05 -23.36 16.64
C GLY A 393 16.77 -24.17 16.77
N VAL A 394 15.59 -23.55 16.92
CA VAL A 394 14.30 -24.28 16.93
C VAL A 394 14.04 -24.93 15.58
N LEU A 395 14.37 -24.24 14.49
CA LEU A 395 14.33 -24.77 13.12
C LEU A 395 15.70 -25.28 12.69
N ASP A 396 15.72 -26.33 11.87
CA ASP A 396 16.90 -26.68 11.08
C ASP A 396 17.14 -25.66 9.95
N GLU A 397 18.33 -25.70 9.34
CA GLU A 397 18.74 -24.75 8.30
C GLU A 397 17.77 -24.71 7.11
N LYS A 398 17.24 -25.88 6.71
CA LYS A 398 16.32 -25.99 5.58
C LYS A 398 14.97 -25.34 5.91
N ALA A 399 14.40 -25.67 7.06
CA ALA A 399 13.15 -25.10 7.53
C ALA A 399 13.26 -23.58 7.78
N ALA A 400 14.40 -23.10 8.28
CA ALA A 400 14.67 -21.68 8.43
C ALA A 400 14.73 -20.96 7.08
N ALA A 401 15.37 -21.56 6.07
CA ALA A 401 15.40 -21.02 4.72
C ALA A 401 14.02 -21.03 4.04
N GLU A 402 13.23 -22.11 4.19
CA GLU A 402 11.84 -22.19 3.72
C GLU A 402 10.99 -21.06 4.34
N LEU A 403 11.10 -20.86 5.66
CA LEU A 403 10.40 -19.78 6.36
C LEU A 403 10.79 -18.40 5.86
N ALA A 404 12.10 -18.13 5.72
CA ALA A 404 12.60 -16.84 5.25
C ALA A 404 12.10 -16.54 3.82
N PHE A 405 12.04 -17.56 2.96
CA PHE A 405 11.51 -17.43 1.61
C PHE A 405 10.01 -17.09 1.62
N GLU A 406 9.18 -17.86 2.34
CA GLU A 406 7.73 -17.61 2.39
C GLU A 406 7.38 -16.26 3.05
N ASN A 407 8.15 -15.84 4.06
CA ASN A 407 7.99 -14.51 4.66
C ASN A 407 8.35 -13.39 3.70
N TYR A 408 9.44 -13.54 2.92
CA TYR A 408 9.78 -12.57 1.90
C TYR A 408 8.64 -12.41 0.89
N VAL A 409 8.09 -13.53 0.40
CA VAL A 409 6.98 -13.54 -0.56
C VAL A 409 5.74 -12.85 0.00
N ALA A 410 5.38 -13.12 1.26
CA ALA A 410 4.21 -12.49 1.89
C ALA A 410 4.39 -10.98 2.13
N GLU A 411 5.62 -10.54 2.43
CA GLU A 411 5.93 -9.13 2.66
C GLU A 411 6.00 -8.32 1.36
N HIS A 412 6.62 -8.89 0.32
CA HIS A 412 6.94 -8.17 -0.92
C HIS A 412 5.97 -8.48 -2.08
N GLY A 413 5.14 -9.52 -1.95
CA GLY A 413 4.29 -10.00 -3.06
C GLY A 413 5.11 -10.53 -4.25
N ALA A 414 6.38 -10.88 -4.03
CA ALA A 414 7.34 -11.21 -5.06
C ALA A 414 8.30 -12.32 -4.62
N LEU A 415 8.86 -13.05 -5.57
CA LEU A 415 9.96 -13.97 -5.28
C LEU A 415 11.26 -13.21 -4.93
N PRO A 416 12.08 -13.68 -3.97
CA PRO A 416 13.26 -12.96 -3.51
C PRO A 416 14.40 -12.90 -4.54
N PRO A 417 15.17 -11.79 -4.55
CA PRO A 417 16.49 -11.74 -5.18
C PRO A 417 17.37 -12.94 -4.78
N GLY A 418 18.09 -13.50 -5.75
CA GLY A 418 18.90 -14.69 -5.60
C GLY A 418 18.14 -16.01 -5.78
N ALA A 419 16.80 -16.01 -5.79
CA ALA A 419 16.02 -17.20 -6.11
C ALA A 419 16.13 -17.55 -7.61
N THR A 420 16.07 -18.84 -7.92
CA THR A 420 15.97 -19.29 -9.32
C THR A 420 14.57 -18.98 -9.85
N ALA A 421 14.49 -18.30 -10.98
CA ALA A 421 13.23 -17.99 -11.63
C ALA A 421 12.50 -19.30 -12.03
N PRO A 422 11.21 -19.46 -11.69
CA PRO A 422 10.42 -20.61 -12.12
C PRO A 422 10.40 -20.74 -13.64
N ASP A 423 10.60 -21.95 -14.15
CA ASP A 423 10.44 -22.19 -15.58
C ASP A 423 8.96 -22.29 -15.94
N ILE A 424 8.47 -21.28 -16.64
CA ILE A 424 7.07 -21.12 -17.03
C ILE A 424 6.92 -21.29 -18.54
N GLN A 425 5.75 -21.74 -18.97
CA GLN A 425 5.37 -21.75 -20.38
C GLN A 425 4.42 -20.58 -20.67
N PHE A 426 4.63 -19.91 -21.81
CA PHE A 426 3.79 -18.82 -22.29
C PHE A 426 3.56 -18.92 -23.80
N VAL A 427 2.65 -18.08 -24.31
CA VAL A 427 2.30 -18.00 -25.73
C VAL A 427 2.68 -16.64 -26.27
N ARG A 428 3.45 -16.60 -27.36
CA ARG A 428 3.77 -15.38 -28.09
C ARG A 428 2.52 -14.72 -28.66
N VAL A 429 2.37 -13.42 -28.44
CA VAL A 429 1.15 -12.70 -28.84
C VAL A 429 1.01 -12.57 -30.36
N ASP A 430 2.12 -12.30 -31.02
CA ASP A 430 2.24 -12.04 -32.46
C ASP A 430 1.99 -13.28 -33.32
N ASN A 431 2.62 -14.41 -32.98
CA ASN A 431 2.62 -15.62 -33.81
C ASN A 431 2.02 -16.86 -33.13
N GLN A 432 1.55 -16.73 -31.88
CA GLN A 432 0.94 -17.82 -31.10
C GLN A 432 1.88 -19.00 -30.77
N GLN A 433 3.18 -18.85 -30.98
CA GLN A 433 4.16 -19.86 -30.64
C GLN A 433 4.23 -20.06 -29.12
N ARG A 434 4.23 -21.33 -28.69
CA ARG A 434 4.45 -21.70 -27.30
C ARG A 434 5.95 -21.75 -27.02
N MET A 435 6.38 -21.11 -25.93
CA MET A 435 7.78 -21.05 -25.51
C MET A 435 7.87 -21.16 -23.99
N ARG A 436 9.08 -21.42 -23.49
CA ARG A 436 9.41 -21.48 -22.07
C ARG A 436 10.33 -20.33 -21.69
N LEU A 437 10.30 -19.92 -20.42
CA LEU A 437 11.25 -18.93 -19.90
C LEU A 437 12.69 -19.42 -20.00
N ALA A 438 12.93 -20.72 -19.80
CA ALA A 438 14.24 -21.33 -19.99
C ALA A 438 14.80 -21.18 -21.42
N ASP A 439 13.95 -20.96 -22.43
CA ASP A 439 14.40 -20.74 -23.83
C ASP A 439 15.12 -19.37 -23.98
N LEU A 440 14.95 -18.45 -23.02
CA LEU A 440 15.60 -17.13 -22.98
C LEU A 440 16.92 -17.11 -22.20
N ARG A 441 17.38 -18.26 -21.69
CA ARG A 441 18.67 -18.38 -20.98
C ARG A 441 19.81 -17.83 -21.82
N GLY A 442 20.80 -17.22 -21.15
CA GLY A 442 21.90 -16.51 -21.80
C GLY A 442 21.63 -15.02 -22.02
N LYS A 443 20.38 -14.55 -21.90
CA LYS A 443 20.01 -13.13 -21.89
C LYS A 443 19.53 -12.71 -20.50
N VAL A 444 19.70 -11.43 -20.18
CA VAL A 444 18.95 -10.81 -19.07
C VAL A 444 17.49 -10.69 -19.50
N VAL A 445 16.55 -11.06 -18.64
CA VAL A 445 15.11 -10.99 -18.94
C VAL A 445 14.45 -9.98 -18.01
N VAL A 446 13.72 -9.02 -18.59
CA VAL A 446 12.82 -8.13 -17.86
C VAL A 446 11.42 -8.68 -18.03
N LEU A 447 10.92 -9.44 -17.05
CA LEU A 447 9.62 -10.11 -17.09
C LEU A 447 8.59 -9.28 -16.31
N ASP A 448 7.60 -8.72 -16.99
CA ASP A 448 6.61 -7.80 -16.39
C ASP A 448 5.19 -8.31 -16.54
N PHE A 449 4.51 -8.58 -15.42
CA PHE A 449 3.13 -9.07 -15.41
C PHE A 449 2.14 -7.91 -15.48
N TRP A 450 1.21 -7.98 -16.45
CA TRP A 450 0.23 -6.93 -16.72
C TRP A 450 -1.13 -7.48 -17.16
N ALA A 451 -2.13 -6.60 -17.23
CA ALA A 451 -3.46 -6.89 -17.80
C ALA A 451 -4.05 -5.67 -18.50
N VAL A 452 -4.98 -5.86 -19.44
CA VAL A 452 -5.64 -4.76 -20.17
C VAL A 452 -6.34 -3.79 -19.22
N ASN A 453 -7.04 -4.33 -18.21
CA ASN A 453 -7.78 -3.54 -17.22
C ASN A 453 -6.92 -3.10 -16.03
N CYS A 454 -5.63 -2.89 -16.23
CA CYS A 454 -4.71 -2.35 -15.23
C CYS A 454 -4.22 -0.97 -15.67
N GLY A 455 -4.74 0.09 -15.03
CA GLY A 455 -4.38 1.48 -15.37
C GLY A 455 -2.89 1.79 -15.16
N ALA A 456 -2.34 1.39 -14.00
CA ALA A 456 -0.92 1.59 -13.68
C ALA A 456 0.03 0.84 -14.63
N CYS A 457 -0.40 -0.31 -15.17
CA CYS A 457 0.41 -1.10 -16.10
C CYS A 457 0.63 -0.38 -17.45
N GLN A 458 -0.32 0.47 -17.88
CA GLN A 458 -0.27 1.09 -19.21
C GLN A 458 0.96 1.98 -19.39
N GLN A 459 1.33 2.74 -18.34
CA GLN A 459 2.52 3.58 -18.38
C GLN A 459 3.80 2.73 -18.51
N SER A 460 3.90 1.66 -17.72
CA SER A 460 5.06 0.75 -17.77
C SER A 460 5.21 0.10 -19.14
N LEU A 461 4.11 -0.36 -19.74
CA LEU A 461 4.11 -0.94 -21.10
C LEU A 461 4.58 0.05 -22.16
N GLN A 462 4.11 1.30 -22.08
CA GLN A 462 4.51 2.37 -22.99
C GLN A 462 6.01 2.69 -22.87
N GLU A 463 6.54 2.76 -21.64
CA GLU A 463 7.95 3.02 -21.38
C GLU A 463 8.84 1.88 -21.91
N MET A 464 8.45 0.63 -21.68
CA MET A 464 9.18 -0.54 -22.17
C MET A 464 9.36 -0.57 -23.70
N GLN A 465 8.43 0.01 -24.47
CA GLN A 465 8.57 0.10 -25.93
C GLN A 465 9.81 0.90 -26.38
N LYS A 466 10.36 1.74 -25.51
CA LYS A 466 11.49 2.63 -25.79
C LYS A 466 12.83 2.05 -25.32
N TYR A 467 12.82 0.97 -24.53
CA TYR A 467 14.02 0.46 -23.85
C TYR A 467 15.15 0.10 -24.81
N HIS A 468 14.88 -0.62 -25.90
CA HIS A 468 15.92 -0.99 -26.85
C HIS A 468 16.49 0.22 -27.63
N GLU A 469 15.68 1.24 -27.88
CA GLU A 469 16.13 2.48 -28.53
C GLU A 469 17.01 3.31 -27.58
N GLN A 470 16.60 3.40 -26.31
CA GLN A 470 17.30 4.16 -25.27
C GLN A 470 18.56 3.44 -24.76
N HIS A 471 18.61 2.11 -24.86
CA HIS A 471 19.72 1.29 -24.41
C HIS A 471 20.26 0.38 -25.53
N PRO A 472 21.00 0.92 -26.52
CA PRO A 472 21.52 0.13 -27.64
C PRO A 472 22.38 -1.07 -27.23
N ALA A 473 23.05 -0.99 -26.07
CA ALA A 473 23.85 -2.07 -25.50
C ALA A 473 23.04 -3.32 -25.10
N TRP A 474 21.72 -3.20 -25.01
CA TRP A 474 20.82 -4.31 -24.67
C TRP A 474 20.53 -5.22 -25.84
N LYS A 475 20.83 -4.76 -27.06
CA LYS A 475 20.66 -5.54 -28.28
C LYS A 475 21.29 -6.92 -28.13
N ASP A 476 20.51 -7.96 -28.43
CA ASP A 476 20.86 -9.38 -28.35
C ASP A 476 21.19 -9.92 -26.94
N ARG A 477 21.32 -9.06 -25.93
CA ARG A 477 21.73 -9.40 -24.55
C ARG A 477 20.58 -9.35 -23.54
N VAL A 478 19.53 -8.60 -23.85
CA VAL A 478 18.36 -8.40 -22.98
C VAL A 478 17.09 -8.72 -23.76
N GLU A 479 16.14 -9.38 -23.11
CA GLU A 479 14.79 -9.58 -23.62
C GLU A 479 13.78 -8.89 -22.69
N VAL A 480 12.97 -7.98 -23.23
CA VAL A 480 11.90 -7.30 -22.49
C VAL A 480 10.60 -8.04 -22.76
N VAL A 481 10.04 -8.70 -21.73
CA VAL A 481 8.96 -9.68 -21.82
C VAL A 481 7.75 -9.22 -21.00
N PRO A 482 6.88 -8.34 -21.55
CA PRO A 482 5.57 -8.11 -20.97
C PRO A 482 4.70 -9.36 -21.11
N ILE A 483 4.30 -9.93 -19.98
CA ILE A 483 3.46 -11.12 -19.88
C ILE A 483 2.04 -10.75 -19.41
N SER A 484 1.08 -10.87 -20.33
CA SER A 484 -0.33 -10.62 -20.01
C SER A 484 -0.92 -11.78 -19.22
N ILE A 485 -1.63 -11.47 -18.13
CA ILE A 485 -2.47 -12.41 -17.37
C ILE A 485 -3.96 -12.29 -17.74
N ASP A 486 -4.32 -11.66 -18.86
CA ASP A 486 -5.72 -11.60 -19.29
C ASP A 486 -6.27 -13.01 -19.60
N ASP A 487 -7.57 -13.25 -19.41
CA ASP A 487 -8.14 -14.59 -19.62
C ASP A 487 -8.09 -15.10 -21.07
N SER A 488 -7.88 -14.20 -22.03
CA SER A 488 -7.75 -14.56 -23.44
C SER A 488 -6.58 -13.86 -24.13
N LEU A 489 -5.88 -14.63 -24.96
CA LEU A 489 -4.83 -14.13 -25.86
C LEU A 489 -5.33 -12.99 -26.77
N LYS A 490 -6.61 -13.04 -27.16
CA LYS A 490 -7.20 -12.05 -28.06
C LYS A 490 -7.26 -10.67 -27.41
N ALA A 491 -7.65 -10.58 -26.15
CA ALA A 491 -7.72 -9.32 -25.41
C ALA A 491 -6.36 -8.62 -25.37
N ALA A 492 -5.31 -9.37 -24.96
CA ALA A 492 -3.94 -8.86 -24.95
C ALA A 492 -3.48 -8.40 -26.34
N ARG A 493 -3.72 -9.20 -27.38
CA ARG A 493 -3.35 -8.89 -28.77
C ARG A 493 -4.03 -7.62 -29.28
N ASP A 494 -5.35 -7.54 -29.15
CA ASP A 494 -6.12 -6.42 -29.65
C ASP A 494 -5.66 -5.11 -28.99
N HIS A 495 -5.40 -5.17 -27.67
CA HIS A 495 -4.91 -4.03 -26.91
C HIS A 495 -3.52 -3.58 -27.37
N LEU A 496 -2.54 -4.49 -27.44
CA LEU A 496 -1.20 -4.17 -27.92
C LEU A 496 -1.22 -3.61 -29.36
N THR A 497 -2.06 -4.18 -30.23
CA THR A 497 -2.24 -3.72 -31.62
C THR A 497 -2.83 -2.32 -31.69
N LYS A 498 -3.87 -2.04 -30.89
CA LYS A 498 -4.51 -0.73 -30.81
C LYS A 498 -3.51 0.38 -30.43
N HIS A 499 -2.55 0.05 -29.57
CA HIS A 499 -1.54 1.00 -29.09
C HIS A 499 -0.21 0.98 -29.89
N GLY A 500 -0.06 0.05 -30.85
CA GLY A 500 1.18 -0.09 -31.62
C GLY A 500 2.37 -0.60 -30.81
N TRP A 501 2.13 -1.23 -29.65
CA TRP A 501 3.16 -1.70 -28.73
C TRP A 501 3.72 -3.05 -29.18
N THR A 502 4.65 -2.99 -30.14
CA THR A 502 5.23 -4.17 -30.82
C THR A 502 6.75 -4.30 -30.66
N ASN A 503 7.40 -3.36 -29.97
CA ASN A 503 8.86 -3.31 -29.79
C ASN A 503 9.39 -4.22 -28.67
N THR A 504 8.51 -4.99 -28.03
CA THR A 504 8.81 -5.89 -26.91
C THR A 504 8.43 -7.34 -27.24
N PHE A 505 8.99 -8.29 -26.49
CA PHE A 505 8.69 -9.71 -26.59
C PHE A 505 7.36 -10.01 -25.89
N ASN A 506 6.26 -9.57 -26.49
CA ASN A 506 4.93 -9.68 -25.88
C ASN A 506 4.45 -11.13 -25.81
N VAL A 507 4.08 -11.57 -24.61
CA VAL A 507 3.61 -12.93 -24.34
C VAL A 507 2.32 -12.93 -23.52
N TRP A 508 1.64 -14.06 -23.53
CA TRP A 508 0.43 -14.34 -22.78
C TRP A 508 0.66 -15.53 -21.85
N ALA A 509 0.27 -15.39 -20.58
CA ALA A 509 0.46 -16.39 -19.53
C ALA A 509 -0.40 -17.67 -19.71
N GLY A 510 -1.35 -17.63 -20.64
CA GLY A 510 -2.39 -18.64 -20.76
C GLY A 510 -3.65 -18.26 -19.98
N SER A 511 -4.69 -19.07 -20.13
CA SER A 511 -5.98 -18.84 -19.47
C SER A 511 -5.90 -18.97 -17.95
N GLY A 512 -6.83 -18.33 -17.25
CA GLY A 512 -7.01 -18.48 -15.81
C GLY A 512 -6.57 -17.27 -15.00
N GLY A 513 -6.24 -16.14 -15.62
CA GLY A 513 -6.00 -14.91 -14.88
C GLY A 513 -4.83 -15.01 -13.89
N TRP A 514 -5.12 -14.54 -12.68
CA TRP A 514 -4.30 -14.71 -11.46
C TRP A 514 -3.98 -16.17 -11.13
N GLN A 515 -4.81 -17.11 -11.62
CA GLN A 515 -4.64 -18.55 -11.40
C GLN A 515 -3.87 -19.24 -12.54
N SER A 516 -3.43 -18.50 -13.56
CA SER A 516 -2.58 -19.03 -14.63
C SER A 516 -1.28 -19.63 -14.08
N ALA A 517 -0.72 -20.62 -14.77
CA ALA A 517 0.49 -21.29 -14.32
C ALA A 517 1.67 -20.32 -14.10
N PRO A 518 1.93 -19.33 -14.99
CA PRO A 518 2.95 -18.31 -14.74
C PRO A 518 2.70 -17.45 -13.51
N ALA A 519 1.48 -16.94 -13.32
CA ALA A 519 1.14 -16.09 -12.18
C ALA A 519 1.32 -16.84 -10.85
N LYS A 520 0.87 -18.10 -10.78
CA LYS A 520 1.06 -18.97 -9.59
C LYS A 520 2.53 -19.27 -9.30
N ALA A 521 3.30 -19.57 -10.34
CA ALA A 521 4.71 -19.92 -10.21
C ALA A 521 5.53 -18.74 -9.68
N PHE A 522 5.26 -17.53 -10.18
CA PHE A 522 5.89 -16.30 -9.73
C PHE A 522 5.21 -15.64 -8.52
N ARG A 523 4.20 -16.28 -7.91
CA ARG A 523 3.48 -15.77 -6.73
C ARG A 523 2.93 -14.35 -6.93
N VAL A 524 2.44 -14.06 -8.13
CA VAL A 524 1.92 -12.75 -8.50
C VAL A 524 0.61 -12.48 -7.76
N THR A 525 0.63 -11.53 -6.82
CA THR A 525 -0.55 -11.10 -6.03
C THR A 525 -1.01 -9.68 -6.37
N GLY A 526 -0.24 -8.94 -7.18
CA GLY A 526 -0.56 -7.62 -7.67
C GLY A 526 0.16 -7.33 -8.98
N ILE A 527 -0.40 -6.41 -9.77
CA ILE A 527 0.19 -5.92 -11.03
C ILE A 527 0.12 -4.38 -11.07
N PRO A 528 1.07 -3.71 -11.76
CA PRO A 528 2.22 -4.28 -12.46
C PRO A 528 3.30 -4.78 -11.50
N ILE A 529 3.93 -5.91 -11.83
CA ILE A 529 5.08 -6.45 -11.10
C ILE A 529 6.15 -6.92 -12.09
N CYS A 530 7.38 -6.46 -11.88
CA CYS A 530 8.51 -6.78 -12.74
C CYS A 530 9.53 -7.65 -12.00
N TYR A 531 10.08 -8.61 -12.73
CA TYR A 531 11.22 -9.43 -12.34
C TYR A 531 12.37 -9.18 -13.30
N VAL A 532 13.51 -8.71 -12.80
CA VAL A 532 14.75 -8.65 -13.57
C VAL A 532 15.54 -9.92 -13.28
N ILE A 533 15.76 -10.72 -14.32
CA ILE A 533 16.33 -12.07 -14.22
C ILE A 533 17.67 -12.08 -14.97
N ASP A 534 18.73 -12.55 -14.33
CA ASP A 534 20.05 -12.64 -14.95
C ASP A 534 20.13 -13.72 -16.04
N SER A 535 21.23 -13.74 -16.79
CA SER A 535 21.45 -14.72 -17.88
C SER A 535 21.51 -16.19 -17.42
N ARG A 536 21.67 -16.42 -16.12
CA ARG A 536 21.63 -17.74 -15.46
C ARG A 536 20.26 -18.02 -14.85
N GLY A 537 19.23 -17.25 -15.19
CA GLY A 537 17.87 -17.42 -14.70
C GLY A 537 17.71 -17.25 -13.19
N VAL A 538 18.57 -16.44 -12.57
CA VAL A 538 18.46 -16.05 -11.16
C VAL A 538 17.83 -14.66 -11.09
N ILE A 539 16.85 -14.48 -10.21
CA ILE A 539 16.20 -13.19 -9.99
C ILE A 539 17.23 -12.23 -9.39
N ALA A 540 17.49 -11.13 -10.05
CA ALA A 540 18.36 -10.07 -9.56
C ALA A 540 17.59 -9.10 -8.67
N GLU A 541 16.37 -8.72 -9.08
CA GLU A 541 15.49 -7.81 -8.36
C GLU A 541 14.03 -8.06 -8.77
N ALA A 542 13.07 -7.76 -7.89
CA ALA A 542 11.64 -7.85 -8.18
C ALA A 542 10.83 -6.82 -7.38
N GLY A 543 9.69 -6.38 -7.93
CA GLY A 543 8.85 -5.37 -7.28
C GLY A 543 7.86 -4.69 -8.23
N LEU A 544 7.10 -3.73 -7.68
CA LEU A 544 6.18 -2.92 -8.48
C LEU A 544 6.96 -2.14 -9.54
N THR A 545 6.58 -2.30 -10.80
CA THR A 545 7.32 -1.77 -11.95
C THR A 545 7.61 -0.27 -11.87
N PRO A 546 6.66 0.60 -11.46
CA PRO A 546 6.93 2.04 -11.32
C PRO A 546 7.95 2.41 -10.23
N LEU A 547 8.28 1.48 -9.32
CA LEU A 547 9.21 1.70 -8.22
C LEU A 547 10.60 1.09 -8.49
N LEU A 548 10.77 0.37 -9.61
CA LEU A 548 12.03 -0.28 -9.99
C LEU A 548 12.79 0.53 -11.04
N ASP A 549 14.05 0.87 -10.77
CA ASP A 549 14.97 1.36 -11.81
C ASP A 549 15.48 0.20 -12.67
N THR A 550 14.58 -0.31 -13.52
CA THR A 550 14.85 -1.45 -14.40
C THR A 550 16.09 -1.20 -15.27
N PRO A 551 16.29 -0.01 -15.89
CA PRO A 551 17.49 0.28 -16.63
C PRO A 551 18.78 0.17 -15.82
N GLU A 552 18.84 0.73 -14.62
CA GLU A 552 20.03 0.65 -13.77
C GLU A 552 20.37 -0.80 -13.43
N ILE A 553 19.38 -1.59 -13.01
CA ILE A 553 19.56 -3.00 -12.62
C ILE A 553 20.09 -3.81 -13.81
N VAL A 554 19.43 -3.71 -14.98
CA VAL A 554 19.85 -4.43 -16.19
C VAL A 554 21.26 -4.03 -16.60
N ASN A 555 21.57 -2.73 -16.62
CA ASN A 555 22.93 -2.26 -16.96
C ASN A 555 23.98 -2.74 -15.95
N GLY A 556 23.62 -2.93 -14.68
CA GLY A 556 24.47 -3.56 -13.67
C GLY A 556 24.81 -5.01 -14.00
N LEU A 557 23.85 -5.79 -14.50
CA LEU A 557 24.04 -7.19 -14.90
C LEU A 557 24.81 -7.37 -16.22
N LEU A 558 24.88 -6.32 -17.04
CA LEU A 558 25.59 -6.35 -18.32
C LEU A 558 27.07 -5.94 -18.22
N LYS A 559 27.51 -5.42 -17.07
CA LYS A 559 28.92 -5.12 -16.77
C LYS A 559 29.66 -6.38 -16.36
#